data_AF-A0A7J4ELP7-F1
#
_entry.id   AF-A0A7J4ELP7-F1
#
_cell.length_a   1.000
_cell.length_b   1.000
_cell.length_c   1.000
_cell.angle_alpha   90.00
_cell.angle_beta   90.00
_cell.angle_gamma   90.00
#
_symmetry.space_group_name_H-M   'P 1'
#
loop_
_entity.id
_entity.type
_entity.pdbx_description
1 polymer ?
#
loop_
_entity_poly.entity_id
_entity_poly.type
_entity_poly.pdbx_seq_one_letter_code
_entity_poly.pdbx_strand_id
1 'polypeptide(L)' 'MEIEIEVIGKGNSLAKLDSRNPKTADKIYESLPIEANAKIWQEEVYFDIPLKLDYENKSPTSEKGDISYWPPGS' A
#
# COMPACT_ATOMS: atom_id res chain seq x y z
N MET A 1 7.82 -3.09 -9.12
CA MET A 1 6.68 -3.79 -9.73
C MET A 1 5.56 -2.78 -9.93
N GLU A 2 4.92 -2.77 -11.09
CA GLU A 2 3.82 -1.83 -11.38
C GLU A 2 2.49 -2.45 -10.96
N ILE A 3 1.63 -1.64 -10.35
CA ILE A 3 0.29 -2.03 -9.87
C ILE A 3 -0.71 -0.94 -10.26
N GLU A 4 -1.97 -1.32 -10.41
CA GLU A 4 -3.09 -0.39 -10.54
C GLU A 4 -3.88 -0.36 -9.23
N ILE A 5 -4.26 0.84 -8.79
CA ILE A 5 -5.12 1.06 -7.62
C ILE A 5 -6.39 1.72 -8.12
N GLU A 6 -7.52 1.04 -8.01
CA GLU A 6 -8.83 1.60 -8.30
C GLU A 6 -9.55 1.96 -7.01
N VAL A 7 -10.05 3.20 -6.93
CA VAL A 7 -10.96 3.63 -5.88
C VAL A 7 -12.33 3.89 -6.52
N ILE A 8 -13.28 3.02 -6.20
CA ILE A 8 -14.64 3.06 -6.77
C ILE A 8 -15.26 4.45 -6.56
N GLY A 9 -15.68 5.08 -7.66
CA GLY A 9 -16.29 6.42 -7.65
C GLY A 9 -15.29 7.59 -7.54
N LYS A 10 -13.98 7.33 -7.50
CA LYS A 10 -12.92 8.36 -7.51
C LYS A 10 -11.99 8.25 -8.71
N GLY A 11 -11.71 7.04 -9.20
CA GLY A 11 -10.88 6.79 -10.37
C GLY A 11 -9.78 5.76 -10.10
N ASN A 12 -8.84 5.64 -11.05
CA ASN A 12 -7.71 4.75 -10.96
C ASN A 12 -6.37 5.51 -10.93
N SER A 13 -5.34 4.84 -10.43
CA SER A 13 -3.97 5.34 -10.39
C SER A 13 -3.00 4.20 -10.67
N LEU A 14 -1.92 4.52 -11.38
CA LEU A 14 -0.79 3.62 -11.55
C LEU A 14 0.26 3.92 -10.50
N ALA A 15 0.79 2.85 -9.94
CA ALA A 15 1.67 2.87 -8.80
C ALA A 15 2.85 1.92 -9.01
N LYS A 16 3.98 2.22 -8.38
CA LYS A 16 5.17 1.36 -8.42
C LYS A 16 5.58 0.96 -7.02
N LEU A 17 5.54 -0.34 -6.75
CA LEU A 17 6.24 -0.93 -5.62
C LEU A 17 7.74 -0.91 -5.95
N ASP A 18 8.49 -0.04 -5.29
CA ASP A 18 9.92 0.17 -5.55
C ASP A 18 10.81 -0.74 -4.69
N SER A 19 12.12 -0.49 -4.73
CA SER A 19 13.12 -1.31 -4.06
C SER A 19 13.48 -0.86 -2.63
N ARG A 20 12.74 0.08 -2.02
CA ARG A 20 12.99 0.52 -0.63
C ARG A 20 12.65 -0.58 0.40
N ASN A 21 11.66 -1.40 0.09
CA ASN A 21 11.18 -2.53 0.91
C ASN A 21 10.88 -3.76 0.02
N PRO A 22 11.90 -4.42 -0.54
CA PRO A 22 11.71 -5.44 -1.57
C PRO A 22 10.92 -6.66 -1.09
N LYS A 23 11.13 -7.16 0.13
CA LYS A 23 10.40 -8.35 0.63
C LYS A 23 8.92 -8.04 0.86
N THR A 24 8.63 -6.86 1.39
CA THR A 24 7.27 -6.37 1.62
C THR A 24 6.56 -6.14 0.29
N ALA A 25 7.26 -5.51 -0.66
CA ALA A 25 6.77 -5.29 -2.02
C ALA A 25 6.42 -6.62 -2.72
N ASP A 26 7.30 -7.62 -2.64
CA ASP A 26 7.09 -8.93 -3.25
C ASP A 26 5.86 -9.63 -2.65
N LYS A 27 5.71 -9.61 -1.32
CA LYS A 27 4.56 -10.22 -0.64
C LYS A 27 3.24 -9.53 -0.98
N ILE A 28 3.22 -8.20 -1.05
CA ILE A 28 2.05 -7.45 -1.50
C ILE A 28 1.72 -7.83 -2.94
N TYR A 29 2.72 -7.84 -3.82
CA TYR A 29 2.52 -8.16 -5.24
C TYR A 29 1.99 -9.59 -5.46
N GLU A 30 2.54 -10.58 -4.75
CA GLU A 30 2.09 -11.98 -4.77
C GLU A 30 0.65 -12.16 -4.26
N SER A 31 0.17 -11.26 -3.39
CA SER A 31 -1.18 -11.31 -2.82
C SER A 31 -2.25 -10.61 -3.68
N LEU A 32 -1.85 -9.94 -4.76
CA LEU A 32 -2.80 -9.31 -5.67
C LEU A 32 -3.64 -10.37 -6.40
N PRO A 33 -4.92 -10.09 -6.70
CA PRO A 33 -5.64 -8.86 -6.39
C PRO A 33 -6.09 -8.76 -4.92
N ILE A 34 -6.14 -7.53 -4.38
CA ILE A 34 -6.66 -7.25 -3.05
C ILE A 34 -7.85 -6.30 -3.18
N GLU A 35 -8.98 -6.67 -2.57
CA GLU A 35 -10.16 -5.82 -2.46
C GLU A 35 -10.41 -5.48 -1.00
N ALA A 36 -10.67 -4.19 -0.71
CA ALA A 36 -10.90 -3.71 0.64
C ALA A 36 -11.72 -2.41 0.64
N ASN A 37 -12.26 -2.06 1.82
CA ASN A 37 -12.95 -0.79 2.01
C ASN A 37 -11.94 0.34 2.20
N ALA A 38 -11.89 1.27 1.25
CA ALA A 38 -11.08 2.47 1.35
C ALA A 38 -11.60 3.40 2.46
N LYS A 39 -10.68 3.84 3.32
CA LYS A 39 -10.88 4.86 4.35
C LYS A 39 -10.05 6.07 3.98
N ILE A 40 -10.52 7.26 4.38
CA ILE A 40 -9.80 8.51 4.17
C ILE A 40 -9.39 9.06 5.53
N TRP A 41 -8.13 9.46 5.65
CA TRP A 41 -7.64 10.22 6.79
C TRP A 41 -6.78 11.38 6.28
N GLN A 42 -7.28 12.60 6.48
CA GLN A 42 -6.68 13.81 5.90
C GLN A 42 -6.52 13.66 4.38
N GLU A 43 -5.28 13.72 3.87
CA GLU A 43 -4.95 13.59 2.45
C GLU A 43 -4.56 12.15 2.05
N GLU A 44 -4.73 11.17 2.95
CA GLU A 44 -4.36 9.78 2.72
C GLU A 44 -5.58 8.89 2.49
N VAL A 45 -5.42 7.94 1.57
CA VAL A 45 -6.33 6.80 1.42
C VAL A 45 -5.62 5.57 1.96
N TYR A 46 -6.27 4.87 2.89
CA TYR A 46 -5.74 3.65 3.49
C TYR A 46 -6.83 2.59 3.56
N PHE A 47 -6.42 1.33 3.55
CA PHE A 47 -7.29 0.17 3.60
C PHE A 47 -6.55 -1.01 4.21
N ASP A 48 -7.31 -1.93 4.78
CA ASP A 48 -6.76 -3.12 5.43
C ASP A 48 -6.45 -4.17 4.35
N ILE A 49 -5.33 -4.90 4.49
CA ILE A 49 -4.94 -5.99 3.57
C ILE A 49 -4.74 -7.30 4.35
N PRO A 50 -4.94 -8.48 3.75
CA PRO A 50 -4.83 -9.76 4.45
C PRO A 50 -3.36 -10.21 4.66
N LEU A 51 -2.45 -9.27 4.90
CA LEU A 51 -1.02 -9.52 5.14
C LEU A 51 -0.62 -8.99 6.50
N LYS A 52 0.07 -9.84 7.28
CA LYS A 52 0.68 -9.49 8.56
C LYS A 52 2.18 -9.68 8.45
N LEU A 53 2.89 -8.59 8.17
CA LEU A 53 4.33 -8.55 8.02
C LEU A 53 4.90 -7.59 9.07
N ASP A 54 6.06 -7.92 9.64
CA ASP A 54 6.80 -6.98 10.46
C ASP A 54 7.46 -5.89 9.61
N TYR A 55 7.96 -4.83 10.24
CA TYR A 55 8.71 -3.79 9.55
C TYR A 55 9.95 -4.37 8.84
N GLU A 56 10.09 -4.10 7.53
CA GLU A 56 11.31 -4.40 6.78
C GLU A 56 12.33 -3.26 6.88
N ASN A 57 11.98 -2.07 6.39
CA ASN A 57 12.79 -0.85 6.50
C ASN A 57 11.88 0.34 6.86
N LYS A 58 11.70 0.58 8.16
CA LYS A 58 10.76 1.59 8.68
C LYS A 58 11.21 3.01 8.33
N SER A 59 10.34 3.74 7.64
CA SER A 59 10.47 5.19 7.45
C SER A 59 9.58 5.94 8.46
N PRO A 60 10.09 7.00 9.12
CA PRO A 60 9.29 7.81 10.04
C PRO A 60 8.36 8.81 9.33
N THR A 61 8.57 9.02 8.02
CA THR A 61 7.86 10.02 7.20
C THR A 61 7.59 9.45 5.80
N SER A 62 6.57 9.98 5.15
CA SER A 62 6.18 9.71 3.75
C SER A 62 6.15 11.02 2.96
N GLU A 63 6.31 10.92 1.64
CA GLU A 63 6.11 12.02 0.70
C GLU A 63 4.82 11.83 -0.12
N LYS A 64 4.34 12.90 -0.74
CA LYS A 64 3.15 12.81 -1.61
C LYS A 64 3.38 11.80 -2.73
N GLY A 65 2.48 10.82 -2.83
CA GLY A 65 2.56 9.75 -3.83
C GLY A 65 3.27 8.49 -3.33
N ASP A 66 3.81 8.49 -2.11
CA ASP A 66 4.30 7.27 -1.49
C ASP A 66 3.17 6.28 -1.21
N ILE A 67 3.50 4.99 -1.38
CA ILE A 67 2.68 3.87 -0.95
C ILE A 67 3.35 3.30 0.28
N SER A 68 2.62 3.31 1.39
CA SER A 68 3.15 2.89 2.69
C SER A 68 2.44 1.63 3.17
N TYR A 69 3.20 0.72 3.78
CA TYR A 69 2.67 -0.41 4.53
C TYR A 69 2.84 -0.15 6.02
N TRP A 70 1.77 -0.31 6.79
CA TRP A 70 1.73 -0.01 8.22
C TRP A 70 1.37 -1.24 9.06
N PRO A 71 2.36 -2.02 9.55
CA PRO A 71 2.14 -3.24 10.33
C PRO A 71 1.20 -3.12 11.54
N PRO A 72 1.23 -2.05 12.36
CA PRO A 72 0.33 -1.94 13.52
C PRO A 72 -1.16 -1.84 13.16
N GLY A 73 -1.48 -1.46 11.92
CA GLY A 73 -2.85 -1.35 11.43
C GLY A 73 -3.37 -2.61 10.73
N SER A 74 -2.53 -3.64 10.53
CA SER A 74 -2.87 -4.90 9.83
C SER A 74 -3.17 -6.08 10.76
#